data_AF-A0A2D4SCX1-F1
#
_entry.id   AF-A0A2D4SCX1-F1
#
_cell.length_a   1.000
_cell.length_b   1.000
_cell.length_c   1.000
_cell.angle_alpha   90.00
_cell.angle_beta   90.00
_cell.angle_gamma   90.00
#
_symmetry.space_group_name_H-M   'P 1'
#
loop_
_entity.id
_entity.type
_entity.pdbx_description
1 polymer ?
#
loop_
_entity_poly.entity_id
_entity_poly.type
_entity_poly.pdbx_seq_one_letter_code
_entity_poly.pdbx_strand_id
1 'polypeptide(L)'
;MKLVMIALAAAVVAALAGYAATLWWKLYRQGQDRARQQADAREDQAWSVHALANAVHEDGLNLSEAAIRIRVLLDHMRPSGDVEAEYPGIHGLYMATRDLPRGPERQALPLKTREQLDAKREVEESRYRVRVMDETQRLRDRYASD
;
A
#
# COMPACT_ATOMS: atom_id res chain seq x y z
N MET A 1 -65.73 0.67 -11.02
CA MET A 1 -64.73 -0.42 -11.07
C MET A 1 -63.43 -0.04 -11.80
N LYS A 2 -63.48 0.49 -13.04
CA LYS A 2 -62.26 0.89 -13.80
C LYS A 2 -61.37 1.93 -13.10
N LEU A 3 -61.94 2.99 -12.53
CA LEU A 3 -61.19 4.05 -11.81
C LEU A 3 -60.42 3.52 -10.58
N VAL A 4 -60.99 2.54 -9.87
CA VAL A 4 -60.35 1.92 -8.69
C VAL A 4 -59.11 1.12 -9.10
N MET A 5 -59.19 0.37 -10.21
CA MET A 5 -58.04 -0.38 -10.74
C MET A 5 -56.92 0.55 -11.23
N ILE A 6 -57.28 1.68 -11.87
CA ILE A 6 -56.30 2.68 -12.30
C ILE A 6 -55.61 3.33 -11.10
N ALA A 7 -56.38 3.70 -10.07
CA ALA A 7 -55.82 4.27 -8.84
C ALA A 7 -54.87 3.30 -8.13
N LEU A 8 -55.25 2.01 -8.04
CA LEU A 8 -54.41 0.98 -7.45
C LEU A 8 -53.12 0.76 -8.24
N ALA A 9 -53.20 0.67 -9.58
CA ALA A 9 -52.03 0.53 -10.43
C ALA A 9 -51.09 1.74 -10.29
N ALA A 10 -51.63 2.96 -10.26
CA ALA A 10 -50.86 4.18 -10.06
C ALA A 10 -50.16 4.20 -8.69
N ALA A 11 -50.84 3.73 -7.62
CA ALA A 11 -50.25 3.64 -6.29
C ALA A 11 -49.08 2.65 -6.25
N VAL A 12 -49.21 1.48 -6.90
CA VAL A 12 -48.11 0.51 -7.00
C VAL A 12 -46.93 1.09 -7.78
N VAL A 13 -47.18 1.75 -8.92
CA VAL A 13 -46.11 2.40 -9.71
C VAL A 13 -45.41 3.49 -8.89
N ALA A 14 -46.16 4.32 -8.17
CA ALA A 14 -45.60 5.37 -7.32
C ALA A 14 -44.74 4.79 -6.19
N ALA A 15 -45.18 3.71 -5.53
CA ALA A 15 -44.42 3.03 -4.49
C ALA A 15 -43.11 2.44 -5.03
N LEU A 16 -43.16 1.77 -6.19
CA LEU A 16 -41.98 1.20 -6.85
C LEU A 16 -41.01 2.29 -7.32
N ALA A 17 -41.52 3.39 -7.89
CA ALA A 17 -40.70 4.53 -8.31
C ALA A 17 -40.00 5.19 -7.11
N GLY A 18 -40.71 5.36 -5.99
CA GLY A 18 -40.13 5.86 -4.74
C GLY A 18 -39.02 4.95 -4.22
N TYR A 19 -39.24 3.63 -4.22
CA TYR A 19 -38.22 2.67 -3.80
C TYR A 19 -36.99 2.71 -4.73
N ALA A 20 -37.20 2.69 -6.04
CA ALA A 20 -36.13 2.78 -7.03
C ALA A 20 -35.29 4.07 -6.87
N ALA A 21 -35.94 5.21 -6.63
CA ALA A 21 -35.26 6.47 -6.37
C ALA A 21 -34.39 6.40 -5.10
N THR A 22 -34.90 5.78 -4.03
CA THR A 22 -34.11 5.61 -2.80
C THR A 22 -32.89 4.70 -3.02
N LEU A 23 -33.04 3.64 -3.80
CA LEU A 23 -31.95 2.71 -4.11
C LEU A 23 -30.89 3.38 -4.98
N TRP A 24 -31.31 4.14 -6.00
CA TRP A 24 -30.41 4.90 -6.86
C TRP A 24 -29.60 5.92 -6.05
N TRP A 25 -30.24 6.66 -5.15
CA TRP A 25 -29.53 7.63 -4.30
C TRP A 25 -28.51 6.96 -3.36
N LYS A 26 -28.85 5.79 -2.79
CA LYS A 26 -27.90 5.00 -1.99
C LYS A 26 -26.69 4.56 -2.81
N LEU A 27 -26.90 4.06 -4.03
CA LEU A 27 -25.81 3.65 -4.93
C LEU A 27 -24.92 4.82 -5.33
N TYR A 28 -25.53 5.97 -5.65
CA TYR A 28 -24.80 7.18 -5.98
C TYR A 28 -23.89 7.63 -4.83
N ARG A 29 -24.41 7.66 -3.60
CA ARG A 29 -23.62 8.03 -2.41
C ARG A 29 -22.52 7.01 -2.12
N GLN A 30 -22.80 5.71 -2.20
CA GLN A 30 -21.79 4.66 -2.05
C GLN A 30 -20.66 4.79 -3.08
N GLY A 31 -20.99 5.18 -4.33
CA GLY A 31 -19.99 5.44 -5.35
C GLY A 31 -19.05 6.58 -4.98
N GLN A 32 -19.60 7.69 -4.47
CA GLN A 32 -18.80 8.83 -4.00
C GLN A 32 -17.94 8.48 -2.78
N ASP A 33 -18.50 7.80 -1.79
CA ASP A 33 -17.78 7.41 -0.57
C ASP A 33 -16.62 6.46 -0.91
N ARG A 34 -16.84 5.50 -1.81
CA ARG A 34 -15.77 4.60 -2.30
C ARG A 34 -14.69 5.35 -3.05
N ALA A 35 -15.05 6.31 -3.90
CA ALA A 35 -14.08 7.11 -4.64
C ALA A 35 -13.20 7.95 -3.69
N ARG A 36 -13.80 8.53 -2.64
CA ARG A 36 -13.07 9.25 -1.58
C ARG A 36 -12.14 8.31 -0.80
N GLN A 37 -12.66 7.19 -0.30
CA GLN A 37 -11.84 6.20 0.41
C GLN A 37 -10.66 5.69 -0.43
N GLN A 38 -10.85 5.53 -1.75
CA GLN A 38 -9.77 5.16 -2.65
C GLN A 38 -8.74 6.27 -2.83
N ALA A 39 -9.17 7.54 -2.84
CA ALA A 39 -8.26 8.68 -2.89
C ALA A 39 -7.45 8.79 -1.59
N ASP A 40 -8.13 8.74 -0.44
CA ASP A 40 -7.50 8.80 0.89
C ASP A 40 -6.48 7.66 1.06
N ALA A 41 -6.85 6.43 0.68
CA ALA A 41 -5.95 5.28 0.74
C ALA A 41 -4.70 5.44 -0.15
N ARG A 42 -4.82 6.11 -1.30
CA ARG A 42 -3.66 6.39 -2.18
C ARG A 42 -2.75 7.44 -1.56
N GLU A 43 -3.33 8.45 -0.91
CA GLU A 43 -2.60 9.49 -0.20
C GLU A 43 -1.84 8.90 1.00
N ASP A 44 -2.51 8.06 1.81
CA ASP A 44 -1.90 7.35 2.93
C ASP A 44 -0.74 6.45 2.48
N GLN A 45 -0.89 5.76 1.34
CA GLN A 45 0.16 4.94 0.75
C GLN A 45 1.36 5.78 0.29
N ALA A 46 1.12 6.91 -0.39
CA ALA A 46 2.17 7.84 -0.81
C ALA A 46 2.91 8.42 0.40
N TRP A 47 2.18 8.87 1.42
CA TRP A 47 2.73 9.35 2.67
C TRP A 47 3.58 8.28 3.37
N SER A 48 3.13 7.02 3.38
CA SER A 48 3.86 5.91 4.00
C SER A 48 5.20 5.65 3.31
N VAL A 49 5.23 5.70 1.98
CA VAL A 49 6.47 5.58 1.20
C VAL A 49 7.41 6.76 1.49
N HIS A 50 6.88 7.98 1.52
CA HIS A 50 7.64 9.18 1.87
C HIS A 50 8.24 9.09 3.29
N ALA A 51 7.45 8.68 4.28
CA ALA A 51 7.90 8.53 5.67
C ALA A 51 9.01 7.48 5.81
N LEU A 52 8.88 6.33 5.13
CA LEU A 52 9.92 5.30 5.13
C LEU A 52 11.20 5.78 4.43
N ALA A 53 11.07 6.48 3.31
CA ALA A 53 12.20 7.08 2.61
C ALA A 53 12.94 8.09 3.51
N ASN A 54 12.21 8.94 4.25
CA ASN A 54 12.82 9.85 5.23
C ASN A 54 13.54 9.11 6.36
N ALA A 55 12.90 8.10 6.97
CA ALA A 55 13.47 7.34 8.08
C ALA A 55 14.81 6.67 7.72
N VAL A 56 15.00 6.33 6.45
CA VAL A 56 16.25 5.79 5.92
C VAL A 56 17.39 6.83 5.95
N HIS A 57 17.08 8.11 5.71
CA HIS A 57 18.06 9.20 5.76
C HIS A 57 18.31 9.74 7.17
N GLU A 58 17.41 9.49 8.10
CA GLU A 58 17.52 9.88 9.52
C GLU A 58 18.15 8.79 10.40
N ASP A 59 18.65 7.71 9.80
CA ASP A 59 19.23 6.53 10.48
C ASP A 59 18.28 5.84 11.49
N GLY A 60 16.97 6.08 11.35
CA GLY A 60 15.93 5.58 12.25
C GLY A 60 15.43 4.17 11.92
N LEU A 61 15.82 3.62 10.78
CA LEU A 61 15.37 2.31 10.29
C LEU A 61 16.50 1.56 9.60
N ASN A 62 16.61 0.26 9.89
CA ASN A 62 17.53 -0.62 9.18
C ASN A 62 17.20 -0.66 7.67
N LEU A 63 18.23 -0.61 6.83
CA LEU A 63 18.11 -0.50 5.38
C LEU A 63 17.35 -1.68 4.74
N SER A 64 17.56 -2.90 5.22
CA SER A 64 16.87 -4.08 4.70
C SER A 64 15.38 -4.04 5.05
N GLU A 65 15.03 -3.65 6.28
CA GLU A 65 13.63 -3.47 6.70
C GLU A 65 12.93 -2.39 5.88
N ALA A 66 13.61 -1.27 5.63
CA ALA A 66 13.09 -0.21 4.77
C ALA A 66 12.85 -0.70 3.34
N ALA A 67 13.83 -1.36 2.73
CA ALA A 67 13.71 -1.89 1.38
C ALA A 67 12.55 -2.87 1.23
N ILE A 68 12.33 -3.74 2.22
CA ILE A 68 11.20 -4.67 2.22
C ILE A 68 9.86 -3.94 2.28
N ARG A 69 9.69 -3.01 3.22
CA ARG A 69 8.41 -2.28 3.38
C ARG A 69 8.10 -1.42 2.16
N ILE A 70 9.10 -0.68 1.67
CA ILE A 70 8.95 0.16 0.49
C ILE A 70 8.61 -0.71 -0.73
N ARG A 71 9.32 -1.83 -0.94
CA ARG A 71 9.03 -2.73 -2.07
C ARG A 71 7.58 -3.21 -2.05
N VAL A 72 7.13 -3.71 -0.90
CA VAL A 72 5.76 -4.20 -0.75
C VAL A 72 4.74 -3.08 -0.98
N LEU A 73 4.97 -1.86 -0.47
CA LEU A 73 4.07 -0.73 -0.73
C LEU A 73 4.02 -0.37 -2.21
N LEU A 74 5.17 -0.33 -2.90
CA LEU A 74 5.24 -0.03 -4.33
C LEU A 74 4.50 -1.07 -5.17
N ASP A 75 4.62 -2.36 -4.84
CA ASP A 75 3.89 -3.44 -5.52
C ASP A 75 2.35 -3.26 -5.37
N HIS A 76 1.87 -2.80 -4.21
CA HIS A 76 0.45 -2.51 -4.00
C HIS A 76 -0.02 -1.23 -4.70
N MET A 77 0.79 -0.18 -4.69
CA MET A 77 0.45 1.11 -5.31
C MET A 77 0.46 1.04 -6.84
N ARG A 78 1.36 0.22 -7.41
CA ARG A 78 1.61 0.14 -8.85
C ARG A 78 1.62 -1.32 -9.32
N PRO A 79 0.46 -2.00 -9.35
CA PRO A 79 0.39 -3.42 -9.72
C PRO A 79 0.89 -3.71 -11.15
N SER A 80 0.79 -2.72 -12.04
CA SER A 80 1.27 -2.79 -13.42
C SER A 80 2.66 -2.18 -13.62
N GLY A 81 3.29 -1.65 -12.57
CA GLY A 81 4.59 -0.99 -12.62
C GLY A 81 5.73 -1.98 -12.42
N ASP A 82 6.85 -1.74 -13.10
CA ASP A 82 8.06 -2.53 -12.94
C ASP A 82 8.96 -1.91 -11.87
N VAL A 83 8.73 -2.30 -10.61
CA VAL A 83 9.51 -1.82 -9.48
C VAL A 83 10.96 -2.32 -9.54
N GLU A 84 11.24 -3.46 -10.18
CA GLU A 84 12.60 -3.96 -10.37
C GLU A 84 13.40 -3.05 -11.32
N ALA A 85 12.78 -2.64 -12.43
CA ALA A 85 13.42 -1.72 -13.37
C ALA A 85 13.59 -0.31 -12.81
N GLU A 86 12.60 0.22 -12.06
CA GLU A 86 12.65 1.60 -11.54
C GLU A 86 13.53 1.74 -10.29
N TYR A 87 13.54 0.71 -9.44
CA TYR A 87 14.20 0.70 -8.13
C TYR A 87 15.02 -0.59 -7.91
N PRO A 88 16.07 -0.82 -8.73
CA PRO A 88 16.85 -2.05 -8.70
C PRO A 88 17.63 -2.26 -7.38
N GLY A 89 17.99 -1.20 -6.66
CA GLY A 89 18.63 -1.27 -5.35
C GLY A 89 17.68 -1.81 -4.27
N ILE A 90 16.51 -1.20 -4.15
CA ILE A 90 15.44 -1.63 -3.25
C ILE A 90 14.99 -3.05 -3.58
N HIS A 91 14.76 -3.35 -4.87
CA HIS A 91 14.41 -4.71 -5.30
C HIS A 91 15.52 -5.71 -4.97
N GLY A 92 16.78 -5.39 -5.28
CA GLY A 92 17.91 -6.27 -5.03
C GLY A 92 18.10 -6.59 -3.55
N LEU A 93 18.02 -5.58 -2.69
CA LEU A 93 18.11 -5.77 -1.24
C LEU A 93 16.91 -6.55 -0.69
N TYR A 94 15.70 -6.27 -1.17
CA TYR A 94 14.51 -7.06 -0.85
C TYR A 94 14.72 -8.54 -1.21
N MET A 95 15.12 -8.85 -2.43
CA MET A 95 15.35 -10.24 -2.86
C MET A 95 16.43 -10.94 -2.04
N ALA A 96 17.50 -10.24 -1.68
CA ALA A 96 18.59 -10.79 -0.88
C ALA A 96 18.22 -11.07 0.58
N THR A 97 17.25 -10.33 1.13
CA THR A 97 16.95 -10.33 2.58
C THR A 97 15.54 -10.76 2.95
N ARG A 98 14.62 -10.94 1.98
CA ARG A 98 13.21 -11.26 2.22
C ARG A 98 13.00 -12.56 2.99
N ASP A 99 13.86 -13.55 2.78
CA ASP A 99 13.79 -14.88 3.39
C ASP A 99 14.56 -14.96 4.72
N LEU A 100 15.21 -13.87 5.15
CA LEU A 100 15.86 -13.83 6.45
C LEU A 100 14.79 -13.76 7.56
N PRO A 101 14.90 -14.57 8.63
CA PRO A 101 13.93 -14.60 9.71
C PRO A 101 13.88 -13.26 10.45
N ARG A 102 12.67 -12.86 10.85
CA ARG A 102 12.38 -11.62 11.58
C ARG A 102 11.47 -11.92 12.78
N GLY A 103 11.34 -10.95 13.69
CA GLY A 103 10.39 -11.04 14.80
C GLY A 103 10.57 -12.31 15.66
N PRO A 104 9.48 -13.03 15.98
CA PRO A 104 9.53 -14.24 16.82
C PRO A 104 10.38 -15.37 16.22
N GLU A 105 10.36 -15.57 14.90
CA GLU A 105 11.15 -16.61 14.23
C GLU A 105 12.63 -16.40 14.46
N ARG A 106 13.10 -15.14 14.38
CA ARG A 106 14.49 -14.79 14.71
C ARG A 106 14.82 -15.04 16.17
N GLN A 107 13.89 -14.78 17.08
CA GLN A 107 14.13 -14.95 18.53
C GLN A 107 14.24 -16.43 18.94
N ALA A 108 13.57 -17.32 18.21
CA ALA A 108 13.66 -18.77 18.44
C ALA A 108 15.00 -19.39 18.00
N LEU A 109 15.83 -18.65 17.25
CA LEU A 109 17.10 -19.15 16.75
C LEU A 109 18.20 -19.10 17.83
N PRO A 110 19.13 -20.08 17.82
CA PRO A 110 20.35 -20.01 18.63
C PRO A 110 21.15 -18.74 18.35
N LEU A 111 21.82 -18.19 19.37
CA LEU A 111 22.60 -16.94 19.27
C LEU A 111 23.58 -16.97 18.10
N LYS A 112 24.37 -18.04 17.96
CA LYS A 112 25.36 -18.20 16.88
C LYS A 112 24.72 -18.12 15.49
N THR A 113 23.54 -18.71 15.30
CA THR A 113 22.81 -18.66 14.04
C THR A 113 22.32 -17.25 13.75
N ARG A 114 21.82 -16.54 14.78
CA ARG A 114 21.38 -15.15 14.65
C ARG A 114 22.53 -14.23 14.22
N GLU A 115 23.69 -14.37 14.85
CA GLU A 115 24.89 -13.59 14.52
C GLU A 115 25.34 -13.84 13.07
N GLN A 116 25.34 -15.09 12.61
CA GLN A 116 25.66 -15.42 11.21
C GLN A 116 24.68 -14.78 10.21
N LEU A 117 23.38 -14.78 10.53
CA LEU A 117 22.36 -14.17 9.68
C LEU A 117 22.41 -12.65 9.72
N ASP A 118 22.74 -12.05 10.86
CA ASP A 118 22.92 -10.62 11.00
C ASP A 118 24.15 -10.14 10.20
N ALA A 119 25.26 -10.89 10.24
CA ALA A 119 26.43 -10.62 9.40
C ALA A 119 26.10 -10.75 7.90
N LYS A 120 25.33 -11.77 7.50
CA LYS A 120 24.84 -11.91 6.12
C LYS A 120 24.00 -10.70 5.70
N ARG A 121 23.11 -10.23 6.60
CA ARG A 121 22.28 -9.05 6.35
C ARG A 121 23.13 -7.81 6.14
N GLU A 122 24.11 -7.57 7.01
CA GLU A 122 25.01 -6.41 6.93
C GLU A 122 25.80 -6.37 5.61
N VAL A 123 26.26 -7.52 5.13
CA VAL A 123 26.95 -7.64 3.83
C VAL A 123 26.03 -7.20 2.69
N GLU A 124 24.79 -7.68 2.65
CA GLU A 124 23.83 -7.29 1.60
C GLU A 124 23.41 -5.81 1.74
N GLU A 125 23.18 -5.33 2.96
CA GLU A 125 22.90 -3.90 3.19
C GLU A 125 24.03 -3.02 2.67
N SER A 126 25.28 -3.36 2.97
CA SER A 126 26.45 -2.64 2.46
C SER A 126 26.52 -2.67 0.94
N ARG A 127 26.27 -3.84 0.33
CA ARG A 127 26.28 -4.03 -1.13
C ARG A 127 25.28 -3.13 -1.86
N TYR A 128 24.08 -2.95 -1.32
CA TYR A 128 23.01 -2.18 -1.96
C TYR A 128 22.89 -0.74 -1.45
N ARG A 129 23.59 -0.37 -0.36
CA ARG A 129 23.47 0.92 0.34
C ARG A 129 23.40 2.12 -0.59
N VAL A 130 24.40 2.30 -1.44
CA VAL A 130 24.49 3.48 -2.32
C VAL A 130 23.25 3.60 -3.23
N ARG A 131 22.80 2.49 -3.81
CA ARG A 131 21.62 2.49 -4.70
C ARG A 131 20.34 2.73 -3.92
N VAL A 132 20.18 2.10 -2.77
CA VAL A 132 18.98 2.27 -1.94
C VAL A 132 18.89 3.71 -1.44
N MET A 133 20.00 4.33 -1.01
CA MET A 133 20.02 5.75 -0.63
C MET A 133 19.57 6.68 -1.76
N ASP A 134 20.07 6.47 -2.97
CA ASP A 134 19.65 7.25 -4.15
C ASP A 134 18.16 7.04 -4.46
N GLU A 135 17.71 5.79 -4.43
CA GLU A 135 16.33 5.44 -4.70
C GLU A 135 15.36 5.98 -3.65
N THR A 136 15.72 5.93 -2.37
CA THR A 136 14.91 6.53 -1.30
C THR A 136 14.89 8.05 -1.40
N GLN A 137 15.99 8.69 -1.82
CA GLN A 137 15.98 10.11 -2.15
C GLN A 137 14.97 10.42 -3.26
N ARG A 138 15.02 9.66 -4.37
CA ARG A 138 14.06 9.84 -5.49
C ARG A 138 12.62 9.60 -5.08
N LEU A 139 12.37 8.64 -4.18
CA LEU A 139 11.04 8.38 -3.61
C LEU A 139 10.58 9.52 -2.70
N ARG A 140 11.47 10.02 -1.85
CA ARG A 140 11.21 11.18 -0.99
C ARG A 140 10.80 12.38 -1.82
N ASP A 141 11.56 12.70 -2.86
CA ASP A 141 11.27 13.87 -3.71
C ASP A 141 9.99 13.68 -4.53
N ARG A 142 9.68 12.43 -4.95
CA ARG A 142 8.46 12.10 -5.69
C ARG A 142 7.19 12.22 -4.85
N TYR A 143 7.27 11.84 -3.58
CA TYR A 143 6.12 11.78 -2.67
C TYR A 143 6.19 12.82 -1.55
N ALA A 144 7.03 13.85 -1.70
CA ALA A 144 7.00 15.02 -0.85
C ALA A 144 5.61 15.64 -0.97
N SER A 145 4.86 15.64 0.13
CA SER A 145 3.54 16.27 0.20
C SER A 145 3.70 17.78 0.03
N ASP A 146 2.92 18.37 -0.89
CA ASP A 146 2.55 19.79 -0.83
C ASP A 146 1.57 20.03 0.34
#